data_AF-A0AAD4CC07-F1
#
_entry.id   AF-A0AAD4CC07-F1
#
_cell.length_a   1.000
_cell.length_b   1.000
_cell.length_c   1.000
_cell.angle_alpha   90.00
_cell.angle_beta   90.00
_cell.angle_gamma   90.00
#
_symmetry.space_group_name_H-M   'P 1'
#
loop_
_entity.id
_entity.type
_entity.pdbx_description
1 polymer ?
#
loop_
_entity_poly.entity_id
_entity_poly.type
_entity_poly.pdbx_seq_one_letter_code
_entity_poly.pdbx_strand_id
1 'polypeptide(L)'
;MKLTVALGLVTFAAAYKATTTRYYDGQEGACGCGTSSGAFPWQLGISANVYTAAGSQALFDTAGASWCGAGCGKCYQLTSTGSAPCSGCGTGGAAGQSIIVMVTNLCPYNGNQQWCPNPGSTNTYGYGYHFDIHAQSEVFGDNVVVDFEPVACPGQATTDWETCVCYGKTEGDETPVGV
;
A
#
# COMPACT_ATOMS: atom_id res chain seq x y z
N MET A 1 33.85 39.15 -9.43
CA MET A 1 32.92 38.07 -9.80
C MET A 1 32.80 37.15 -8.58
N LYS A 2 31.68 37.20 -7.84
CA LYS A 2 31.46 36.34 -6.65
C LYS A 2 30.60 35.15 -7.11
N LEU A 3 31.18 33.96 -7.05
CA LEU A 3 30.50 32.72 -7.38
C LEU A 3 29.83 32.19 -6.11
N THR A 4 28.51 32.36 -6.01
CA THR A 4 27.72 31.78 -4.93
C THR A 4 27.33 30.37 -5.36
N VAL A 5 27.96 29.36 -4.78
CA VAL A 5 27.56 27.95 -4.94
C VAL A 5 26.37 27.71 -4.01
N ALA A 6 25.19 27.50 -4.58
CA ALA A 6 24.04 27.01 -3.83
C ALA A 6 24.20 25.50 -3.62
N LEU A 7 24.54 25.08 -2.41
CA LEU A 7 24.38 23.69 -1.98
C LEU A 7 22.88 23.43 -1.83
N GLY A 8 22.28 22.75 -2.79
CA GLY A 8 20.94 22.18 -2.63
C GLY A 8 20.98 21.10 -1.56
N LEU A 9 20.28 21.31 -0.45
CA LEU A 9 19.99 20.26 0.52
C LEU A 9 19.03 19.26 -0.15
N VAL A 10 19.55 18.10 -0.56
CA VAL A 10 18.72 16.96 -0.94
C VAL A 10 18.19 16.37 0.36
N THR A 11 17.01 16.78 0.78
CA THR A 11 16.28 16.11 1.86
C THR A 11 15.82 14.76 1.31
N PHE A 12 16.55 13.69 1.61
CA PHE A 12 16.01 12.35 1.52
C PHE A 12 14.92 12.27 2.59
N ALA A 13 13.65 12.31 2.19
CA ALA A 13 12.57 11.92 3.08
C ALA A 13 12.90 10.50 3.59
N ALA A 14 12.85 10.30 4.90
CA ALA A 14 13.05 8.97 5.45
C ALA A 14 11.91 8.07 4.93
N ALA A 15 12.24 7.09 4.09
CA ALA A 15 11.25 6.12 3.63
C ALA A 15 10.68 5.38 4.85
N TYR A 16 9.35 5.26 4.90
CA TYR A 16 8.68 4.50 5.95
C TYR A 16 8.91 3.00 5.72
N LYS A 17 8.81 2.18 6.76
CA LYS A 17 8.91 0.72 6.63
C LYS A 17 7.57 0.03 6.84
N ALA A 18 7.30 -0.98 6.03
CA ALA A 18 6.11 -1.82 6.13
C ALA A 18 6.46 -3.29 5.92
N THR A 19 5.59 -4.17 6.43
CA THR A 19 5.57 -5.58 5.99
C THR A 19 4.59 -5.75 4.84
N THR A 20 4.77 -6.79 4.06
CA THR A 20 3.77 -7.22 3.07
C THR A 20 3.36 -8.66 3.28
N THR A 21 2.16 -8.99 2.82
CA THR A 21 1.73 -10.36 2.50
C THR A 21 1.10 -10.37 1.11
N ARG A 22 0.65 -11.54 0.67
CA ARG A 22 -0.26 -11.68 -0.47
C ARG A 22 -1.62 -12.19 0.02
N TYR A 23 -2.68 -11.72 -0.62
CA TYR A 23 -4.02 -12.28 -0.45
C TYR A 23 -4.77 -12.37 -1.78
N TYR A 24 -5.79 -13.22 -1.78
CA TYR A 24 -6.76 -13.32 -2.86
C TYR A 24 -8.10 -13.81 -2.31
N ASP A 25 -9.13 -12.97 -2.38
CA ASP A 25 -10.49 -13.29 -1.95
C ASP A 25 -11.55 -13.11 -3.05
N GLY A 26 -11.17 -12.49 -4.17
CA GLY A 26 -12.05 -12.17 -5.31
C GLY A 26 -13.13 -11.12 -5.02
N GLN A 27 -13.07 -10.43 -3.87
CA GLN A 27 -14.11 -9.50 -3.42
C GLN A 27 -13.94 -8.10 -3.99
N GLU A 28 -15.02 -7.31 -3.97
CA GLU A 28 -15.04 -5.92 -4.42
C GLU A 28 -13.99 -5.03 -3.73
N GLY A 29 -13.77 -5.27 -2.43
CA GLY A 29 -12.87 -4.49 -1.59
C GLY A 29 -13.49 -3.21 -1.03
N ALA A 30 -12.92 -2.71 0.06
CA ALA A 30 -13.45 -1.60 0.85
C ALA A 30 -13.40 -0.21 0.17
N CYS A 31 -12.75 -0.10 -1.00
CA CYS A 31 -12.79 1.10 -1.83
C CYS A 31 -13.81 1.00 -2.99
N GLY A 32 -14.60 -0.08 -3.04
CA GLY A 32 -15.67 -0.25 -4.00
C GLY A 32 -15.19 -0.42 -5.44
N CYS A 33 -14.09 -1.13 -5.65
CA CYS A 33 -13.47 -1.33 -6.97
C CYS A 33 -13.97 -2.61 -7.64
N GLY A 34 -15.28 -2.79 -7.69
CA GLY A 34 -15.90 -4.01 -8.20
C GLY A 34 -17.42 -3.90 -8.22
N THR A 35 -18.06 -5.06 -8.14
CA THR A 35 -19.52 -5.17 -8.00
C THR A 35 -19.85 -6.21 -6.94
N SER A 36 -21.13 -6.37 -6.61
CA SER A 36 -21.61 -7.48 -5.78
C SER A 36 -21.26 -8.87 -6.32
N SER A 37 -20.80 -8.98 -7.57
CA SER A 37 -20.34 -10.22 -8.20
C SER A 37 -18.82 -10.44 -8.11
N GLY A 38 -18.06 -9.52 -7.52
CA GLY A 38 -16.62 -9.64 -7.28
C GLY A 38 -15.81 -8.41 -7.70
N ALA A 39 -14.49 -8.53 -7.53
CA ALA A 39 -13.50 -7.53 -7.93
C ALA A 39 -13.56 -7.20 -9.44
N PHE A 40 -13.29 -5.95 -9.82
CA PHE A 40 -12.95 -5.68 -11.22
C PHE A 40 -11.68 -6.42 -11.64
N PRO A 41 -11.58 -6.92 -12.89
CA PRO A 41 -10.45 -7.74 -13.32
C PRO A 41 -9.07 -7.10 -13.15
N TRP A 42 -8.98 -5.77 -13.29
CA TRP A 42 -7.72 -5.02 -13.16
C TRP A 42 -7.14 -5.06 -11.74
N GLN A 43 -7.94 -5.39 -10.71
CA GLN A 43 -7.44 -5.46 -9.33
C GLN A 43 -6.32 -6.49 -9.15
N LEU A 44 -6.31 -7.57 -9.93
CA LEU A 44 -5.25 -8.60 -9.89
C LEU A 44 -3.92 -8.15 -10.47
N GLY A 45 -3.88 -6.97 -11.09
CA GLY A 45 -2.70 -6.40 -11.74
C GLY A 45 -3.14 -5.33 -12.72
N ILE A 46 -2.84 -4.08 -12.40
CA ILE A 46 -3.23 -2.91 -13.21
C ILE A 46 -2.37 -2.87 -14.46
N SER A 47 -1.05 -2.99 -14.29
CA SER A 47 -0.07 -3.01 -15.37
C SER A 47 1.26 -3.59 -14.87
N ALA A 48 2.29 -3.62 -15.71
CA ALA A 48 3.60 -4.14 -15.33
C ALA A 48 4.15 -3.40 -14.09
N ASN A 49 4.42 -4.14 -13.02
CA ASN A 49 4.88 -3.63 -11.71
C ASN A 49 3.92 -2.67 -10.99
N VAL A 50 2.63 -2.65 -11.36
CA VAL A 50 1.59 -1.85 -10.70
C VAL A 50 0.44 -2.78 -10.28
N TYR A 51 0.20 -2.84 -8.97
CA TYR A 51 -0.75 -3.76 -8.35
C TYR A 51 -1.73 -3.03 -7.45
N THR A 52 -2.70 -3.77 -6.89
CA THR A 52 -3.54 -3.28 -5.81
C THR A 52 -3.16 -3.92 -4.48
N ALA A 53 -3.52 -3.27 -3.38
CA ALA A 53 -3.31 -3.78 -2.04
C ALA A 53 -4.47 -3.44 -1.11
N ALA A 54 -4.67 -4.30 -0.12
CA ALA A 54 -5.40 -3.98 1.09
C ALA A 54 -4.43 -3.32 2.09
N GLY A 55 -4.64 -2.04 2.38
CA GLY A 55 -3.81 -1.32 3.35
C GLY A 55 -4.23 -1.64 4.78
N SER A 56 -3.28 -1.76 5.71
CA SER A 56 -3.60 -1.69 7.15
C SER A 56 -4.38 -0.41 7.48
N GLN A 57 -5.09 -0.38 8.61
CA GLN A 57 -5.96 0.74 8.98
C GLN A 57 -5.25 2.11 8.89
N ALA A 58 -3.96 2.22 9.24
CA ALA A 58 -3.21 3.48 9.13
C ALA A 58 -2.98 3.96 7.68
N LEU A 59 -3.00 3.05 6.70
CA LEU A 59 -2.90 3.36 5.27
C LEU A 59 -4.27 3.56 4.64
N PHE A 60 -5.29 2.86 5.16
CA PHE A 60 -6.66 2.92 4.64
C PHE A 60 -7.42 4.14 5.16
N ASP A 61 -7.41 4.37 6.48
CA ASP A 61 -8.09 5.49 7.15
C ASP A 61 -7.70 5.58 8.65
N THR A 62 -7.09 6.68 9.10
CA THR A 62 -6.67 6.77 10.51
C THR A 62 -7.81 7.06 11.49
N ALA A 63 -8.95 7.55 11.01
CA ALA A 63 -10.15 7.72 11.82
C ALA A 63 -10.91 6.40 12.05
N GLY A 64 -10.53 5.32 11.37
CA GLY A 64 -11.07 3.99 11.56
C GLY A 64 -12.23 3.65 10.62
N ALA A 65 -12.40 4.36 9.50
CA ALA A 65 -13.37 3.98 8.49
C ALA A 65 -13.09 2.57 7.96
N SER A 66 -14.14 1.83 7.62
CA SER A 66 -14.06 0.50 7.03
C SER A 66 -14.54 0.45 5.57
N TRP A 67 -14.93 1.59 5.02
CA TRP A 67 -15.44 1.75 3.66
C TRP A 67 -15.15 3.17 3.18
N CYS A 68 -14.71 3.32 1.93
CA CYS A 68 -14.29 4.62 1.35
C CYS A 68 -13.33 5.42 2.25
N GLY A 69 -12.38 4.72 2.90
CA GLY A 69 -11.35 5.36 3.71
C GLY A 69 -10.53 6.37 2.91
N ALA A 70 -9.98 7.36 3.60
CA ALA A 70 -9.23 8.45 2.96
C ALA A 70 -7.99 7.99 2.18
N GLY A 71 -7.49 6.79 2.44
CA GLY A 71 -6.39 6.15 1.74
C GLY A 71 -6.77 5.49 0.42
N CYS A 72 -8.06 5.28 0.16
CA CYS A 72 -8.52 4.66 -1.08
C CYS A 72 -8.03 5.42 -2.32
N GLY A 73 -7.51 4.67 -3.30
CA GLY A 73 -6.96 5.22 -4.54
C GLY A 73 -5.57 5.88 -4.39
N LYS A 74 -4.98 5.95 -3.19
CA LYS A 74 -3.59 6.42 -3.02
C LYS A 74 -2.61 5.35 -3.48
N CYS A 75 -1.52 5.77 -4.12
CA CYS A 75 -0.45 4.89 -4.57
C CYS A 75 0.82 5.06 -3.75
N TYR A 76 1.54 3.96 -3.58
CA TYR A 76 2.80 3.90 -2.86
C TYR A 76 3.83 3.12 -3.68
N GLN A 77 5.05 3.65 -3.76
CA GLN A 77 6.19 2.86 -4.22
C GLN A 77 6.68 2.00 -3.06
N LEU A 78 6.79 0.69 -3.29
CA LEU A 78 7.34 -0.25 -2.33
C LEU A 78 8.68 -0.75 -2.87
N THR A 79 9.76 -0.52 -2.13
CA THR A 79 11.11 -0.98 -2.45
C THR A 79 11.53 -2.06 -1.46
N SER A 80 11.81 -3.25 -1.96
CA SER A 80 12.25 -4.40 -1.17
C SER A 80 13.56 -4.11 -0.42
N THR A 81 13.58 -4.39 0.89
CA THR A 81 14.82 -4.34 1.69
C THR A 81 15.67 -5.61 1.53
N GLY A 82 15.15 -6.61 0.81
CA GLY A 82 15.79 -7.92 0.67
C GLY A 82 15.53 -8.90 1.81
N SER A 83 14.58 -8.63 2.70
CA SER A 83 14.34 -9.44 3.90
C SER A 83 12.87 -9.72 4.14
N ALA A 84 12.60 -10.79 4.88
CA ALA A 84 11.31 -11.07 5.50
C ALA A 84 11.25 -10.49 6.93
N PRO A 85 10.06 -10.33 7.54
CA PRO A 85 9.91 -9.75 8.88
C PRO A 85 10.55 -10.55 10.01
N CYS A 86 10.76 -11.86 9.80
CA CYS A 86 11.25 -12.79 10.79
C CYS A 86 11.81 -14.06 10.13
N SER A 87 12.50 -14.90 10.91
CA SER A 87 12.90 -16.22 10.44
C SER A 87 11.68 -17.13 10.27
N GLY A 88 11.44 -17.61 9.04
CA GLY A 88 10.39 -18.58 8.73
C GLY A 88 9.01 -18.01 8.41
N CYS A 89 8.81 -16.69 8.41
CA CYS A 89 7.56 -16.05 7.95
C CYS A 89 7.63 -15.54 6.51
N GLY A 90 8.61 -15.96 5.73
CA GLY A 90 8.79 -15.61 4.33
C GLY A 90 10.25 -15.73 3.90
N THR A 91 10.51 -15.54 2.62
CA THR A 91 11.88 -15.52 2.07
C THR A 91 12.38 -14.10 1.75
N GLY A 92 11.51 -13.09 1.80
CA GLY A 92 11.82 -11.74 1.38
C GLY A 92 11.78 -11.59 -0.14
N GLY A 93 12.47 -10.58 -0.67
CA GLY A 93 12.55 -10.31 -2.10
C GLY A 93 13.98 -9.95 -2.54
N ALA A 94 14.17 -9.57 -3.79
CA ALA A 94 15.46 -9.00 -4.22
C ALA A 94 15.60 -7.57 -3.68
N ALA A 95 16.70 -7.26 -2.99
CA ALA A 95 16.92 -5.92 -2.44
C ALA A 95 16.95 -4.86 -3.57
N GLY A 96 16.25 -3.74 -3.36
CA GLY A 96 16.13 -2.66 -4.33
C GLY A 96 15.10 -2.87 -5.44
N GLN A 97 14.52 -4.08 -5.57
CA GLN A 97 13.40 -4.31 -6.48
C GLN A 97 12.18 -3.50 -6.00
N SER A 98 11.50 -2.83 -6.92
CA SER A 98 10.38 -1.95 -6.60
C SER A 98 9.13 -2.27 -7.40
N ILE A 99 7.98 -2.07 -6.76
CA ILE A 99 6.65 -2.09 -7.37
C ILE A 99 5.86 -0.87 -6.91
N ILE A 100 4.74 -0.57 -7.58
CA ILE A 100 3.76 0.40 -7.09
C ILE A 100 2.50 -0.37 -6.71
N VAL A 101 1.90 0.00 -5.58
CA VAL A 101 0.60 -0.51 -5.15
C VAL A 101 -0.40 0.64 -5.01
N MET A 102 -1.64 0.41 -5.43
CA MET A 102 -2.78 1.29 -5.15
C MET A 102 -3.64 0.68 -4.05
N VAL A 103 -4.02 1.45 -3.04
CA VAL A 103 -4.92 0.98 -1.97
C VAL A 103 -6.35 0.89 -2.50
N THR A 104 -6.88 -0.33 -2.63
CA THR A 104 -8.26 -0.58 -3.10
C THR A 104 -9.11 -1.36 -2.08
N ASN A 105 -8.49 -1.78 -0.97
CA ASN A 105 -9.16 -2.52 0.09
C ASN A 105 -8.56 -2.21 1.47
N LEU A 106 -9.20 -2.70 2.51
CA LEU A 106 -8.76 -2.62 3.89
C LEU A 106 -8.27 -4.00 4.34
N CYS A 107 -7.09 -4.05 4.96
CA CYS A 107 -6.71 -5.16 5.83
C CYS A 107 -7.08 -4.79 7.29
N PRO A 108 -8.20 -5.29 7.83
CA PRO A 108 -8.65 -4.89 9.15
C PRO A 108 -7.81 -5.55 10.24
N TYR A 109 -7.60 -4.86 11.35
CA TYR A 109 -6.91 -5.42 12.51
C TYR A 109 -7.56 -6.71 13.03
N ASN A 110 -8.89 -6.72 13.15
CA ASN A 110 -9.63 -7.88 13.63
C ASN A 110 -9.50 -9.05 12.65
N GLY A 111 -8.86 -10.13 13.11
CA GLY A 111 -8.58 -11.32 12.30
C GLY A 111 -7.21 -11.32 11.63
N ASN A 112 -6.54 -10.16 11.54
CA ASN A 112 -5.22 -10.01 10.92
C ASN A 112 -4.20 -9.34 11.85
N GLN A 113 -4.36 -9.48 13.17
CA GLN A 113 -3.55 -8.77 14.18
C GLN A 113 -2.04 -9.02 14.05
N GLN A 114 -1.66 -10.18 13.51
CA GLN A 114 -0.27 -10.53 13.22
C GLN A 114 0.37 -9.56 12.22
N TRP A 115 -0.41 -9.04 11.27
CA TRP A 115 0.10 -8.31 10.11
C TRP A 115 -0.38 -6.86 10.07
N CYS A 116 -1.67 -6.62 10.31
CA CYS A 116 -2.34 -5.36 10.05
C CYS A 116 -2.60 -4.62 11.37
N PRO A 117 -1.75 -3.64 11.76
CA PRO A 117 -1.91 -2.93 13.01
C PRO A 117 -3.03 -1.89 12.95
N ASN A 118 -3.52 -1.49 14.13
CA ASN A 118 -4.31 -0.27 14.28
C ASN A 118 -3.41 0.98 14.12
N PRO A 119 -3.99 2.15 13.78
CA PRO A 119 -3.24 3.39 13.70
C PRO A 119 -2.48 3.68 15.02
N GLY A 120 -1.21 4.09 14.89
CA GLY A 120 -0.34 4.39 16.05
C GLY A 120 0.19 3.16 16.81
N SER A 121 -0.12 1.94 16.38
CA SER A 121 0.40 0.69 16.96
C SER A 121 1.34 -0.03 15.98
N THR A 122 1.95 -1.13 16.40
CA THR A 122 2.72 -2.02 15.52
C THR A 122 2.11 -3.41 15.43
N ASN A 123 2.36 -4.11 14.33
CA ASN A 123 2.05 -5.53 14.20
C ASN A 123 3.02 -6.39 15.05
N THR A 124 2.87 -7.71 15.02
CA THR A 124 3.69 -8.62 15.86
C THR A 124 5.17 -8.61 15.49
N TYR A 125 5.53 -8.01 14.36
CA TYR A 125 6.90 -7.88 13.87
C TYR A 125 7.49 -6.48 14.09
N GLY A 126 6.75 -5.57 14.74
CA GLY A 126 7.23 -4.23 15.08
C GLY A 126 7.04 -3.16 13.98
N TYR A 127 6.21 -3.42 12.96
CA TYR A 127 5.95 -2.46 11.88
C TYR A 127 4.59 -1.77 12.07
N GLY A 128 4.56 -0.45 11.87
CA GLY A 128 3.33 0.36 12.00
C GLY A 128 2.42 0.35 10.77
N TYR A 129 2.87 -0.25 9.67
CA TYR A 129 2.18 -0.28 8.40
C TYR A 129 2.28 -1.67 7.77
N HIS A 130 1.26 -2.02 7.01
CA HIS A 130 1.22 -3.28 6.27
C HIS A 130 0.44 -3.15 4.96
N PHE A 131 0.98 -3.73 3.90
CA PHE A 131 0.32 -3.86 2.60
C PHE A 131 0.07 -5.33 2.29
N ASP A 132 -1.20 -5.74 2.27
CA ASP A 132 -1.57 -7.08 1.82
C ASP A 132 -1.85 -7.00 0.31
N ILE A 133 -0.95 -7.54 -0.51
CA ILE A 133 -0.98 -7.33 -1.96
C ILE A 133 -1.99 -8.29 -2.60
N HIS A 134 -2.92 -7.75 -3.38
CA HIS A 134 -3.96 -8.56 -4.03
C HIS A 134 -3.36 -9.28 -5.24
N ALA A 135 -3.02 -10.56 -5.07
CA ALA A 135 -2.43 -11.37 -6.11
C ALA A 135 -2.66 -12.87 -5.85
N GLN A 136 -2.79 -13.65 -6.93
CA GLN A 136 -2.93 -15.11 -6.85
C GLN A 136 -1.60 -15.82 -6.54
N SER A 137 -0.48 -15.13 -6.74
CA SER A 137 0.87 -15.61 -6.48
C SER A 137 1.75 -14.45 -5.99
N GLU A 138 2.93 -14.77 -5.45
CA GLU A 138 3.94 -13.76 -5.12
C GLU A 138 4.27 -12.89 -6.34
N VAL A 139 4.42 -11.58 -6.13
CA VAL A 139 4.67 -10.61 -7.22
C VAL A 139 6.10 -10.06 -7.26
N PHE A 140 6.76 -9.97 -6.10
CA PHE A 140 8.13 -9.45 -5.99
C PHE A 140 8.92 -10.04 -4.79
N GLY A 141 8.50 -11.23 -4.35
CA GLY A 141 9.04 -11.93 -3.19
C GLY A 141 7.95 -12.43 -2.25
N ASP A 142 8.35 -13.14 -1.21
CA ASP A 142 7.48 -13.76 -0.21
C ASP A 142 7.58 -13.00 1.12
N ASN A 143 6.49 -12.32 1.48
CA ASN A 143 6.33 -11.47 2.66
C ASN A 143 7.52 -10.50 2.83
N VAL A 144 7.68 -9.63 1.84
CA VAL A 144 8.81 -8.70 1.73
C VAL A 144 8.67 -7.57 2.76
N VAL A 145 9.74 -7.28 3.50
CA VAL A 145 9.84 -5.99 4.20
C VAL A 145 10.23 -4.93 3.18
N VAL A 146 9.50 -3.82 3.18
CA VAL A 146 9.68 -2.74 2.21
C VAL A 146 9.96 -1.42 2.88
N ASP A 147 10.81 -0.63 2.24
CA ASP A 147 10.77 0.82 2.34
C ASP A 147 9.65 1.33 1.43
N PHE A 148 8.87 2.32 1.87
CA PHE A 148 7.78 2.86 1.07
C PHE A 148 7.64 4.38 1.18
N GLU A 149 7.10 4.96 0.11
CA GLU A 149 6.77 6.37 0.00
C GLU A 149 5.50 6.57 -0.85
N PRO A 150 4.69 7.60 -0.56
CA PRO A 150 3.57 7.97 -1.42
C PRO A 150 4.07 8.47 -2.77
N VAL A 151 3.37 8.09 -3.84
CA VAL A 151 3.68 8.50 -5.21
C VAL A 151 2.40 8.83 -5.98
N ALA A 152 2.52 9.58 -7.06
CA ALA A 152 1.42 9.72 -8.00
C ALA A 152 1.07 8.35 -8.62
N CYS A 153 -0.22 8.03 -8.71
CA CYS A 153 -0.67 6.81 -9.36
C CYS A 153 -0.32 6.84 -10.86
N PRO A 154 0.30 5.78 -11.41
CA PRO A 154 0.72 5.76 -12.80
C PRO A 154 -0.44 5.41 -13.75
N GLY A 155 -0.58 6.19 -14.82
CA GLY A 155 -1.34 5.85 -16.03
C GLY A 155 -2.68 5.17 -15.76
N GLN A 156 -2.76 3.87 -16.07
CA GLN A 156 -3.97 3.05 -15.97
C GLN A 156 -4.55 2.98 -14.55
N ALA A 157 -3.72 3.08 -13.50
CA ALA A 157 -4.20 3.05 -12.11
C ALA A 157 -5.16 4.21 -11.83
N THR A 158 -4.87 5.39 -12.36
CA THR A 158 -5.71 6.59 -12.22
C THR A 158 -7.06 6.39 -12.91
N THR A 159 -7.06 5.87 -14.14
CA THR A 159 -8.30 5.61 -14.88
C THR A 159 -9.11 4.46 -14.30
N ASP A 160 -8.45 3.45 -13.73
CA ASP A 160 -9.12 2.35 -13.05
C ASP A 160 -9.78 2.81 -11.75
N TRP A 161 -9.10 3.67 -10.99
CA TRP A 161 -9.65 4.25 -9.76
C TRP A 161 -10.95 5.03 -10.00
N GLU A 162 -11.07 5.75 -11.12
CA GLU A 162 -12.28 6.49 -11.50
C GLU A 162 -13.52 5.59 -11.65
N THR A 163 -13.34 4.27 -11.81
CA THR A 163 -14.43 3.31 -11.90
C THR A 163 -14.96 2.85 -10.55
N CYS A 164 -14.23 3.12 -9.46
CA CYS A 164 -14.59 2.65 -8.12
C CYS A 164 -15.69 3.52 -7.50
N VAL A 165 -16.56 2.91 -6.68
CA VAL A 165 -17.70 3.58 -6.02
C VAL A 165 -17.25 4.76 -5.15
N CYS A 166 -16.09 4.63 -4.52
CA CYS A 166 -15.52 5.61 -3.59
C CYS A 166 -14.77 6.76 -4.29
N TYR A 167 -14.60 6.73 -5.61
CA TYR A 167 -14.00 7.83 -6.35
C TYR A 167 -14.77 9.14 -6.11
N GLY A 168 -14.06 10.18 -5.66
CA GLY A 168 -14.65 11.48 -5.31
C GLY A 168 -15.51 11.49 -4.03
N LYS A 169 -15.48 10.42 -3.23
CA LYS A 169 -16.29 10.26 -2.01
C LYS A 169 -15.49 9.73 -0.81
N THR A 170 -14.16 9.74 -0.90
CA THR A 170 -13.30 9.33 0.20
C THR A 170 -13.49 10.26 1.39
N GLU A 171 -13.42 9.71 2.60
CA GLU A 171 -13.40 10.51 3.83
C GLU A 171 -12.22 11.52 3.79
N GLY A 172 -12.39 12.67 4.43
CA GLY A 172 -11.32 13.65 4.55
C GLY A 172 -10.39 13.28 5.71
N ASP A 173 -9.19 12.76 5.41
CA ASP A 173 -8.12 12.56 6.40
C ASP A 173 -6.85 13.29 5.96
N GLU A 174 -6.26 14.04 6.87
CA GLU A 174 -4.98 14.77 6.72
C GLU A 174 -3.77 13.85 6.98
N THR A 175 -3.90 12.55 6.69
CA THR A 175 -2.89 11.56 7.07
C THR A 175 -1.50 11.99 6.58
N PRO A 176 -0.45 12.04 7.43
CA PRO A 176 0.90 12.53 7.07
C PRO A 176 1.62 11.72 5.98
N VAL A 177 1.02 10.63 5.52
CA VAL A 177 1.51 9.75 4.44
C VAL A 177 1.01 10.18 3.06
N GLY A 178 0.46 11.38 2.92
CA GLY A 178 0.26 12.00 1.60
C GLY A 178 -0.45 13.35 1.67
N VAL A 179 0.32 14.40 1.93
CA VAL A 179 0.11 15.76 1.40
C VAL A 179 1.12 16.03 0.29
#